data_AF-A0A809SBS0-F1
#
_entry.id   AF-A0A809SBS0-F1
#
_cell.length_a   1.000
_cell.length_b   1.000
_cell.length_c   1.000
_cell.angle_alpha   90.00
_cell.angle_beta   90.00
_cell.angle_gamma   90.00
#
_symmetry.space_group_name_H-M   'P 1'
#
loop_
_entity.id
_entity.type
_entity.pdbx_description
1 polymer ?
#
loop_
_entity_poly.entity_id
_entity_poly.type
_entity_poly.pdbx_seq_one_letter_code
_entity_poly.pdbx_strand_id
1 'polypeptide(L)'
;MNNKQSWLGIFQIIGLVLAVGLSLNAHAGLFGFGGTSWKEEALQNDGSTILVSRSQSYGGRHEIGQSPPIKKQSLSFTLPGTDKTISWEDKATEAIGHANFDLLALHVENGTPYLVTSPNLCLSYNKWGRPNPPYVFFKYDSNAWQRIPLSEFPADLTRINLVIQGNEDDLTSQSPITPEGIQKLNGSFVQPEYHFILHAPTSGRYSNTSCMNLIYYKEAWVGPGKNSIGRMMRDGECSSNDAEMRIGCTSNDEQQDN
;
A
#
# COMPACT_ATOMS: atom_id res chain seq x y z
N MET A 1 63.50 32.20 -34.76
CA MET A 1 62.52 31.13 -34.44
C MET A 1 62.48 30.96 -32.93
N ASN A 2 61.38 31.32 -32.27
CA ASN A 2 60.77 30.55 -31.19
C ASN A 2 59.50 31.27 -30.72
N ASN A 3 58.39 30.64 -31.04
CA ASN A 3 57.01 31.05 -30.86
C ASN A 3 56.56 30.55 -29.48
N LYS A 4 56.41 31.44 -28.49
CA LYS A 4 55.80 31.10 -27.19
C LYS A 4 54.30 31.29 -27.30
N GLN A 5 53.63 30.26 -27.82
CA GLN A 5 52.19 30.25 -28.00
C GLN A 5 51.54 29.41 -26.89
N SER A 6 50.71 30.10 -26.10
CA SER A 6 49.47 29.62 -25.47
C SER A 6 49.52 28.35 -24.62
N TRP A 7 49.73 28.53 -23.30
CA TRP A 7 49.51 27.49 -22.27
C TRP A 7 48.60 27.99 -21.13
N LEU A 8 47.70 28.94 -21.41
CA LEU A 8 46.77 29.51 -20.42
C LEU A 8 45.29 29.45 -20.84
N GLY A 9 44.94 28.60 -21.80
CA GLY A 9 43.57 28.48 -22.34
C GLY A 9 42.81 27.20 -22.03
N ILE A 10 43.33 26.29 -21.19
CA ILE A 10 42.71 24.95 -21.00
C ILE A 10 42.12 24.74 -19.59
N PHE A 11 42.49 25.55 -18.59
CA PHE A 11 41.99 25.36 -17.22
C PHE A 11 40.64 26.03 -16.91
N GLN A 12 40.04 26.78 -17.84
CA GLN A 12 38.72 27.39 -17.63
C GLN A 12 37.54 26.57 -18.19
N ILE A 13 37.77 25.44 -18.87
CA ILE A 13 36.69 24.61 -19.43
C ILE A 13 36.39 23.36 -18.56
N ILE A 14 37.27 23.00 -17.61
CA ILE A 14 37.07 21.85 -16.73
C ILE A 14 36.28 22.20 -15.45
N GLY A 15 36.14 23.49 -15.12
CA GLY A 15 35.37 23.96 -13.95
C GLY A 15 33.84 23.97 -14.12
N LEU A 16 33.32 23.68 -15.32
CA LEU A 16 31.88 23.78 -15.64
C LEU A 16 31.20 22.41 -15.79
N VAL A 17 31.72 21.35 -15.17
CA VAL A 17 31.19 19.98 -15.30
C VAL A 17 30.75 19.35 -13.96
N LEU A 18 30.81 20.07 -12.84
CA LEU A 18 30.55 19.49 -11.50
C LEU A 18 29.40 20.13 -10.69
N ALA A 19 28.45 20.78 -11.36
CA ALA A 19 27.27 21.34 -10.70
C ALA A 19 25.94 21.08 -11.44
N VAL A 20 25.86 20.02 -12.24
CA VAL A 20 24.56 19.39 -12.51
C VAL A 20 24.38 18.35 -11.41
N GLY A 21 23.91 18.85 -10.26
CA GLY A 21 23.49 18.01 -9.16
C GLY A 21 22.56 16.94 -9.69
N LEU A 22 22.81 15.71 -9.25
CA LEU A 22 21.99 14.54 -9.44
C LEU A 22 20.61 14.77 -8.79
N SER A 23 19.77 15.61 -9.39
CA SER A 23 18.33 15.48 -9.27
C SER A 23 17.96 14.29 -10.14
N LEU A 24 18.30 13.09 -9.67
CA LEU A 24 17.58 11.88 -10.03
C LEU A 24 16.18 12.00 -9.41
N ASN A 25 15.40 12.95 -9.92
CA ASN A 25 13.99 12.74 -10.11
C ASN A 25 13.92 11.51 -11.02
N ALA A 26 13.90 10.32 -10.43
CA ALA A 26 13.44 9.12 -11.08
C ALA A 26 11.93 9.26 -11.35
N HIS A 27 11.56 10.30 -12.10
CA HIS A 27 10.30 10.39 -12.84
C HIS A 27 10.56 9.64 -14.13
N ALA A 28 10.63 8.33 -13.98
CA ALA A 28 10.61 7.46 -15.12
C ALA A 28 9.92 6.18 -14.66
N GLY A 29 8.77 5.91 -15.26
CA GLY A 29 8.52 4.57 -15.78
C GLY A 29 9.64 4.19 -16.77
N LEU A 30 10.89 4.11 -16.29
CA LEU A 30 12.11 3.81 -17.06
C LEU A 30 12.17 2.35 -17.50
N PHE A 31 11.20 1.57 -17.08
CA PHE A 31 10.91 0.27 -17.65
C PHE A 31 9.43 0.31 -18.03
N GLY A 32 9.15 0.33 -19.34
CA GLY A 32 7.81 0.31 -19.93
C GLY A 32 7.02 -0.94 -19.58
N PHE A 33 6.62 -1.05 -18.32
CA PHE A 33 5.68 -2.02 -17.79
C PHE A 33 4.55 -1.22 -17.13
N GLY A 34 3.33 -1.35 -17.67
CA GLY A 34 2.15 -0.53 -17.34
C GLY A 34 1.99 -0.21 -15.84
N GLY A 35 1.94 1.08 -15.55
CA GLY A 35 1.80 1.62 -14.21
C GLY A 35 1.54 3.12 -14.24
N THR A 36 0.87 3.62 -13.20
CA THR A 36 0.42 5.01 -13.09
C THR A 36 1.26 5.72 -12.03
N SER A 37 1.62 6.98 -12.28
CA SER A 37 2.32 7.82 -11.29
C SER A 37 1.69 9.20 -11.25
N TRP A 38 1.52 9.74 -10.05
CA TRP A 38 0.92 11.04 -9.82
C TRP A 38 1.51 11.69 -8.57
N LYS A 39 1.15 12.95 -8.34
CA LYS A 39 1.46 13.67 -7.12
C LYS A 39 0.19 14.07 -6.40
N GLU A 40 0.25 14.16 -5.07
CA GLU A 40 -0.86 14.63 -4.23
C GLU A 40 -0.33 15.53 -3.10
N GLU A 41 -1.10 16.54 -2.74
CA GLU A 41 -0.77 17.49 -1.68
C GLU A 41 -1.42 17.04 -0.37
N ALA A 42 -0.63 16.37 0.47
CA ALA A 42 -1.10 15.87 1.75
C ALA A 42 -1.20 17.02 2.76
N LEU A 43 -2.41 17.49 3.03
CA LEU A 43 -2.69 18.53 4.02
C LEU A 43 -2.38 18.02 5.44
N GLN A 44 -1.50 18.74 6.13
CA GLN A 44 -1.05 18.46 7.49
C GLN A 44 -1.94 19.16 8.53
N ASN A 45 -1.81 18.77 9.80
CA ASN A 45 -2.58 19.34 10.90
C ASN A 45 -2.28 20.83 11.18
N ASP A 46 -1.08 21.30 10.85
CA ASP A 46 -0.68 22.71 10.98
C ASP A 46 -1.14 23.59 9.79
N GLY A 47 -1.85 23.01 8.82
CA GLY A 47 -2.31 23.69 7.61
C GLY A 47 -1.29 23.73 6.47
N SER A 48 -0.07 23.24 6.68
CA SER A 48 0.91 23.06 5.61
C SER A 48 0.56 21.87 4.71
N THR A 49 1.19 21.77 3.54
CA THR A 49 1.05 20.61 2.65
C THR A 49 2.40 19.94 2.41
N ILE A 50 2.35 18.62 2.27
CA ILE A 50 3.50 17.82 1.83
C ILE A 50 3.19 17.32 0.41
N LEU A 51 4.08 17.63 -0.54
CA LEU A 51 3.99 17.09 -1.89
C LEU A 51 4.45 15.63 -1.89
N VAL A 52 3.49 14.73 -2.06
CA VAL A 52 3.70 13.29 -2.09
C VAL A 52 3.76 12.83 -3.55
N SER A 53 4.77 12.04 -3.90
CA SER A 53 4.85 11.34 -5.18
C SER A 53 4.41 9.90 -5.01
N ARG A 54 3.48 9.43 -5.85
CA ARG A 54 2.98 8.06 -5.83
C ARG A 54 3.22 7.37 -7.14
N SER A 55 3.42 6.06 -7.06
CA SER A 55 3.39 5.18 -8.23
C SER A 55 2.73 3.86 -7.91
N GLN A 56 2.07 3.30 -8.92
CA GLN A 56 1.47 1.97 -8.89
C GLN A 56 1.85 1.22 -10.17
N SER A 57 2.03 -0.09 -10.05
CA SER A 57 2.05 -0.99 -11.20
C SER A 57 1.02 -2.08 -11.01
N TYR A 58 0.49 -2.57 -12.12
CA TYR A 58 -0.65 -3.49 -12.12
C TYR A 58 -0.25 -4.85 -12.66
N GLY A 59 -0.88 -5.90 -12.15
CA GLY A 59 -0.67 -7.26 -12.62
C GLY A 59 -1.10 -8.31 -11.60
N GLY A 60 -1.22 -9.55 -12.06
CA GLY A 60 -1.75 -10.67 -11.27
C GLY A 60 -3.00 -11.25 -11.90
N ARG A 61 -3.55 -12.29 -11.26
CA ARG A 61 -4.79 -12.94 -11.71
C ARG A 61 -5.97 -11.98 -11.51
N HIS A 62 -6.77 -11.84 -12.56
CA HIS A 62 -8.01 -11.05 -12.57
C HIS A 62 -9.00 -11.72 -13.51
N GLU A 63 -10.28 -11.41 -13.33
CA GLU A 63 -11.34 -11.91 -14.20
C GLU A 63 -11.33 -11.18 -15.55
N ILE A 64 -11.82 -11.84 -16.61
CA ILE A 64 -11.93 -11.21 -17.93
C ILE A 64 -12.87 -10.01 -17.83
N GLY A 65 -12.40 -8.85 -18.29
CA GLY A 65 -13.16 -7.58 -18.22
C GLY A 65 -12.96 -6.79 -16.92
N GLN A 66 -12.18 -7.30 -15.97
CA GLN A 66 -11.73 -6.55 -14.80
C GLN A 66 -10.32 -6.01 -15.01
N SER A 67 -10.01 -4.84 -14.44
CA SER A 67 -8.64 -4.33 -14.43
C SER A 67 -7.75 -5.22 -13.54
N PRO A 68 -6.48 -5.43 -13.92
CA PRO A 68 -5.54 -6.13 -13.07
C PRO A 68 -5.37 -5.40 -11.72
N PRO A 69 -5.22 -6.13 -10.60
CA PRO A 69 -5.02 -5.50 -9.31
C PRO A 69 -3.67 -4.79 -9.24
N ILE A 70 -3.53 -3.91 -8.24
CA ILE A 70 -2.25 -3.28 -7.93
C ILE A 70 -1.27 -4.37 -7.49
N LYS A 71 -0.19 -4.54 -8.24
CA LYS A 71 0.90 -5.48 -7.95
C LYS A 71 1.94 -4.85 -7.04
N LYS A 72 2.24 -3.57 -7.23
CA LYS A 72 3.20 -2.82 -6.43
C LYS A 72 2.74 -1.37 -6.34
N GLN A 73 2.98 -0.76 -5.20
CA GLN A 73 2.77 0.66 -5.01
C GLN A 73 3.87 1.26 -4.16
N SER A 74 4.13 2.55 -4.35
CA SER A 74 5.07 3.30 -3.54
C SER A 74 4.62 4.74 -3.34
N LEU A 75 5.17 5.32 -2.29
CA LEU A 75 4.98 6.70 -1.87
C LEU A 75 6.36 7.26 -1.55
N SER A 76 6.64 8.51 -1.96
CA SER A 76 7.83 9.23 -1.51
C SER A 76 7.55 10.72 -1.32
N PHE A 77 8.30 11.33 -0.41
CA PHE A 77 8.19 12.76 -0.09
C PHE A 77 9.48 13.26 0.54
N THR A 78 9.69 14.57 0.52
CA THR A 78 10.78 15.23 1.26
C THR A 78 10.28 15.61 2.65
N LEU A 79 10.99 15.17 3.69
CA LEU A 79 10.64 15.47 5.09
C LEU A 79 10.73 16.99 5.34
N PRO A 80 9.65 17.65 5.81
CA PRO A 80 9.63 19.09 6.04
C PRO A 80 10.80 19.57 6.92
N GLY A 81 11.38 20.72 6.55
CA GLY A 81 12.53 21.30 7.25
C GLY A 81 13.86 20.58 6.99
N THR A 82 13.91 19.62 6.08
CA THR A 82 15.12 18.87 5.72
C THR A 82 15.18 18.59 4.21
N ASP A 83 16.35 18.18 3.71
CA ASP A 83 16.52 17.69 2.34
C ASP A 83 16.34 16.16 2.22
N LYS A 84 15.83 15.51 3.28
CA LYS A 84 15.74 14.06 3.34
C LYS A 84 14.50 13.55 2.62
N THR A 85 14.70 12.79 1.56
CA THR A 85 13.62 12.04 0.92
C THR A 85 13.35 10.72 1.64
N ILE A 86 12.10 10.46 1.95
CA ILE A 86 11.61 9.24 2.59
C ILE A 86 10.70 8.52 1.60
N SER A 87 10.86 7.19 1.52
CA SER A 87 10.07 6.34 0.63
C SER A 87 9.45 5.18 1.40
N TRP A 88 8.26 4.77 0.97
CA TRP A 88 7.55 3.58 1.44
C TRP A 88 7.13 2.73 0.23
N GLU A 89 7.11 1.41 0.39
CA GLU A 89 6.72 0.47 -0.67
C GLU A 89 5.85 -0.65 -0.11
N ASP A 90 4.86 -1.05 -0.91
CA ASP A 90 4.06 -2.25 -0.72
C ASP A 90 3.97 -3.03 -2.04
N LYS A 91 3.98 -4.35 -1.93
CA LYS A 91 4.00 -5.25 -3.09
C LYS A 91 3.21 -6.52 -2.84
N ALA A 92 2.74 -7.10 -3.94
CA ALA A 92 2.08 -8.38 -3.94
C ALA A 92 2.95 -9.46 -3.29
N THR A 93 2.29 -10.31 -2.52
CA THR A 93 2.89 -11.51 -1.95
C THR A 93 2.18 -12.73 -2.48
N GLU A 94 2.86 -13.86 -2.55
CA GLU A 94 2.28 -15.11 -3.07
C GLU A 94 0.97 -15.47 -2.37
N ALA A 95 0.90 -15.26 -1.06
CA ALA A 95 -0.30 -15.53 -0.27
C ALA A 95 -1.50 -14.65 -0.66
N ILE A 96 -1.30 -13.43 -1.15
CA ILE A 96 -2.39 -12.46 -1.40
C ILE A 96 -2.65 -12.25 -2.89
N GLY A 97 -1.60 -12.19 -3.71
CA GLY A 97 -1.69 -11.95 -5.15
C GLY A 97 -1.77 -10.47 -5.57
N HIS A 98 -1.94 -9.55 -4.62
CA HIS A 98 -2.00 -8.09 -4.83
C HIS A 98 -1.33 -7.33 -3.67
N ALA A 99 -1.12 -6.03 -3.86
CA ALA A 99 -0.59 -5.11 -2.85
C ALA A 99 -1.44 -5.16 -1.56
N ASN A 100 -0.80 -5.11 -0.41
CA ASN A 100 -1.43 -5.42 0.88
C ASN A 100 -2.33 -4.29 1.40
N PHE A 101 -2.16 -3.06 0.92
CA PHE A 101 -2.70 -1.88 1.59
C PHE A 101 -3.40 -0.89 0.67
N ASP A 102 -4.41 -0.19 1.17
CA ASP A 102 -4.83 1.12 0.68
C ASP A 102 -4.11 2.19 1.53
N LEU A 103 -3.49 3.18 0.89
CA LEU A 103 -2.84 4.30 1.56
C LEU A 103 -3.89 5.37 1.89
N LEU A 104 -3.96 5.79 3.15
CA LEU A 104 -5.02 6.68 3.63
C LEU A 104 -4.51 8.06 4.04
N ALA A 105 -3.40 8.10 4.78
CA ALA A 105 -2.86 9.36 5.26
C ALA A 105 -1.35 9.33 5.45
N LEU A 106 -0.70 10.44 5.14
CA LEU A 106 0.67 10.74 5.54
C LEU A 106 0.66 12.00 6.41
N HIS A 107 1.09 11.85 7.65
CA HIS A 107 1.25 12.93 8.60
C HIS A 107 2.71 13.07 9.02
N VAL A 108 3.14 14.30 9.30
CA VAL A 108 4.42 14.56 9.98
C VAL A 108 4.13 15.34 11.24
N GLU A 109 4.41 14.73 12.39
CA GLU A 109 4.25 15.36 13.70
C GLU A 109 5.62 15.45 14.38
N ASN A 110 6.02 16.65 14.79
CA ASN A 110 7.31 16.91 15.45
C ASN A 110 8.51 16.31 14.69
N GLY A 111 8.49 16.43 13.36
CA GLY A 111 9.54 15.90 12.47
C GLY A 111 9.50 14.37 12.27
N THR A 112 8.51 13.68 12.83
CA THR A 112 8.31 12.23 12.70
C THR A 112 7.17 11.94 11.72
N PRO A 113 7.45 11.25 10.60
CA PRO A 113 6.41 10.77 9.71
C PRO A 113 5.61 9.59 10.25
N TYR A 114 4.31 9.64 10.04
CA TYR A 114 3.35 8.58 10.30
C TYR A 114 2.55 8.29 9.03
N LEU A 115 2.45 7.01 8.68
CA LEU A 115 1.67 6.53 7.55
C LEU A 115 0.52 5.68 8.07
N VAL A 116 -0.68 5.98 7.60
CA VAL A 116 -1.90 5.24 7.90
C VAL A 116 -2.32 4.47 6.65
N THR A 117 -2.50 3.16 6.81
CA THR A 117 -3.00 2.30 5.76
C THR A 117 -4.19 1.46 6.24
N SER A 118 -5.03 1.01 5.31
CA SER A 118 -6.03 -0.04 5.54
C SER A 118 -5.63 -1.30 4.78
N PRO A 119 -5.82 -2.52 5.30
CA PRO A 119 -5.60 -3.73 4.52
C PRO A 119 -6.49 -3.78 3.27
N ASN A 120 -5.88 -3.97 2.10
CA ASN A 120 -6.57 -4.03 0.82
C ASN A 120 -7.25 -5.40 0.65
N LEU A 121 -8.58 -5.42 0.78
CA LEU A 121 -9.46 -6.60 0.75
C LEU A 121 -9.24 -7.59 1.91
N CYS A 122 -10.16 -8.56 2.00
CA CYS A 122 -10.22 -9.52 3.10
C CYS A 122 -8.99 -10.41 3.27
N LEU A 123 -8.26 -10.74 2.20
CA LEU A 123 -7.05 -11.57 2.31
C LEU A 123 -5.92 -10.81 3.03
N SER A 124 -5.71 -9.55 2.67
CA SER A 124 -4.77 -8.67 3.38
C SER A 124 -5.23 -8.46 4.81
N TYR A 125 -6.53 -8.23 5.05
CA TYR A 125 -7.06 -8.08 6.39
C TYR A 125 -6.76 -9.28 7.30
N ASN A 126 -6.97 -10.51 6.79
CA ASN A 126 -6.63 -11.73 7.52
C ASN A 126 -5.11 -11.87 7.74
N LYS A 127 -4.29 -11.59 6.73
CA LYS A 127 -2.82 -11.66 6.85
C LYS A 127 -2.25 -10.70 7.89
N TRP A 128 -2.79 -9.49 7.96
CA TRP A 128 -2.25 -8.41 8.80
C TRP A 128 -2.82 -8.38 10.23
N GLY A 129 -3.48 -9.47 10.64
CA GLY A 129 -3.92 -9.70 12.01
C GLY A 129 -5.28 -9.12 12.33
N ARG A 130 -6.10 -8.82 11.31
CA ARG A 130 -7.48 -8.35 11.45
C ARG A 130 -7.62 -7.16 12.44
N PRO A 131 -6.87 -6.07 12.25
CA PRO A 131 -6.92 -4.93 13.18
C PRO A 131 -8.34 -4.34 13.31
N ASN A 132 -8.66 -3.77 14.46
CA ASN A 132 -9.90 -3.01 14.66
C ASN A 132 -9.63 -1.77 15.54
N PRO A 133 -9.77 -0.53 15.03
CA PRO A 133 -10.18 -0.15 13.67
C PRO A 133 -9.25 -0.72 12.58
N PRO A 134 -9.73 -0.88 11.32
CA PRO A 134 -9.06 -1.68 10.30
C PRO A 134 -7.84 -0.99 9.67
N TYR A 135 -6.90 -0.56 10.50
CA TYR A 135 -5.70 0.15 10.08
C TYR A 135 -4.42 -0.63 10.42
N VAL A 136 -3.39 -0.39 9.61
CA VAL A 136 -2.01 -0.72 9.94
C VAL A 136 -1.22 0.58 9.93
N PHE A 137 -0.71 0.95 11.11
CA PHE A 137 0.02 2.19 11.29
C PHE A 137 1.53 1.95 11.14
N PHE A 138 2.20 2.88 10.48
CA PHE A 138 3.66 2.90 10.41
C PHE A 138 4.21 4.23 10.91
N LYS A 139 5.29 4.16 11.68
CA LYS A 139 6.13 5.30 12.07
C LYS A 139 7.45 5.20 11.32
N TYR A 140 7.95 6.31 10.80
CA TYR A 140 9.30 6.37 10.27
C TYR A 140 10.28 6.73 11.39
N ASP A 141 11.11 5.77 11.78
CA ASP A 141 12.08 5.90 12.87
C ASP A 141 13.41 5.27 12.44
N SER A 142 14.53 5.88 12.84
CA SER A 142 15.87 5.30 12.63
C SER A 142 16.14 4.89 11.18
N ASN A 143 15.67 5.72 10.24
CA ASN A 143 15.75 5.53 8.78
C ASN A 143 14.90 4.37 8.20
N ALA A 144 13.93 3.84 8.93
CA ALA A 144 13.06 2.77 8.45
C ALA A 144 11.60 2.98 8.87
N TRP A 145 10.67 2.45 8.08
CA TRP A 145 9.27 2.33 8.49
C TRP A 145 9.10 1.16 9.45
N GLN A 146 8.50 1.43 10.60
CA GLN A 146 8.17 0.42 11.61
C GLN A 146 6.67 0.40 11.81
N ARG A 147 6.08 -0.80 11.84
CA ARG A 147 4.68 -0.95 12.23
C ARG A 147 4.54 -0.62 13.72
N ILE A 148 3.57 0.22 14.05
CA ILE A 148 3.25 0.59 15.44
C ILE A 148 1.82 0.15 15.80
N PRO A 149 1.53 -0.10 17.09
CA PRO A 149 0.16 -0.26 17.55
C PRO A 149 -0.59 1.08 17.54
N LEU A 150 -1.94 1.04 17.53
CA LEU A 150 -2.79 2.23 17.62
C LEU A 150 -2.48 3.07 18.89
N SER A 151 -2.07 2.43 19.99
CA SER A 151 -1.71 3.11 21.23
C SER A 151 -0.50 4.04 21.11
N GLU A 152 0.33 3.86 20.10
CA GLU A 152 1.50 4.72 19.81
C GLU A 152 1.22 5.72 18.68
N PHE A 153 0.07 5.61 18.01
CA PHE A 153 -0.32 6.55 16.97
C PHE A 153 -0.91 7.82 17.62
N PRO A 154 -0.45 9.02 17.22
CA PRO A 154 -0.90 10.27 17.83
C PRO A 154 -2.42 10.50 17.69
N ALA A 155 -3.08 10.79 18.82
CA ALA A 155 -4.55 10.90 18.88
C ALA A 155 -5.13 12.08 18.10
N ASP A 156 -4.33 13.12 17.87
CA ASP A 156 -4.77 14.33 17.17
C ASP A 156 -4.70 14.18 15.64
N LEU A 157 -4.06 13.13 15.13
CA LEU A 157 -3.96 12.84 13.70
C LEU A 157 -5.21 12.09 13.21
N THR A 158 -6.27 12.83 12.90
CA THR A 158 -7.58 12.24 12.54
C THR A 158 -7.92 12.32 11.05
N ARG A 159 -7.13 13.04 10.25
CA ARG A 159 -7.46 13.35 8.85
C ARG A 159 -6.96 12.29 7.87
N ILE A 160 -7.82 11.91 6.93
CA ILE A 160 -7.45 11.21 5.69
C ILE A 160 -7.02 12.26 4.66
N ASN A 161 -5.77 12.19 4.18
CA ASN A 161 -5.16 13.24 3.36
C ASN A 161 -4.42 12.72 2.12
N LEU A 162 -4.68 11.47 1.72
CA LEU A 162 -4.21 10.87 0.47
C LEU A 162 -5.40 10.34 -0.32
N VAL A 163 -5.26 10.21 -1.65
CA VAL A 163 -6.26 9.49 -2.45
C VAL A 163 -6.21 8.01 -2.09
N ILE A 164 -7.37 7.45 -1.74
CA ILE A 164 -7.51 6.04 -1.35
C ILE A 164 -7.48 5.16 -2.60
N GLN A 165 -8.38 5.44 -3.55
CA GLN A 165 -8.46 4.79 -4.87
C GLN A 165 -8.92 5.80 -5.93
N GLY A 166 -8.49 5.61 -7.17
CA GLY A 166 -8.88 6.43 -8.32
C GLY A 166 -8.55 5.72 -9.63
N ASN A 167 -9.23 6.09 -10.73
CA ASN A 167 -8.83 5.63 -12.05
C ASN A 167 -7.61 6.42 -12.54
N GLU A 168 -6.88 5.87 -13.50
CA GLU A 168 -5.62 6.46 -14.00
C GLU A 168 -5.81 7.88 -14.55
N ASP A 169 -6.89 8.13 -15.28
CA ASP A 169 -7.18 9.43 -15.88
C ASP A 169 -7.40 10.50 -14.81
N ASP A 170 -8.19 10.20 -13.77
CA ASP A 170 -8.45 11.11 -12.65
C ASP A 170 -7.17 11.43 -11.88
N LEU A 171 -6.32 10.43 -11.66
CA LEU A 171 -5.07 10.58 -10.89
C LEU A 171 -4.03 11.39 -11.66
N THR A 172 -3.90 11.16 -12.95
CA THR A 172 -2.85 11.79 -13.78
C THR A 172 -3.24 13.18 -14.26
N SER A 173 -4.50 13.39 -14.65
CA SER A 173 -4.99 14.68 -15.16
C SER A 173 -5.06 15.76 -14.08
N GLN A 174 -5.25 15.38 -12.82
CA GLN A 174 -5.34 16.29 -11.69
C GLN A 174 -4.03 16.40 -10.90
N SER A 175 -2.91 15.86 -11.40
CA SER A 175 -1.62 15.87 -10.67
C SER A 175 -0.92 17.25 -10.75
N PRO A 176 -0.52 17.87 -9.61
CA PRO A 176 -0.69 17.40 -8.24
C PRO A 176 -2.13 17.57 -7.73
N ILE A 177 -2.68 16.51 -7.14
CA ILE A 177 -4.05 16.50 -6.61
C ILE A 177 -4.09 17.33 -5.32
N THR A 178 -4.87 18.41 -5.32
CA THR A 178 -5.00 19.33 -4.17
C THR A 178 -5.80 18.69 -3.01
N PRO A 179 -5.74 19.24 -1.79
CA PRO A 179 -6.55 18.73 -0.67
C PRO A 179 -8.06 18.65 -0.96
N GLU A 180 -8.60 19.60 -1.72
CA GLU A 180 -10.01 19.60 -2.16
C GLU A 180 -10.27 18.50 -3.19
N GLY A 181 -9.32 18.27 -4.10
CA GLY A 181 -9.36 17.16 -5.05
C GLY A 181 -9.38 15.80 -4.35
N ILE A 182 -8.53 15.62 -3.32
CA ILE A 182 -8.48 14.41 -2.49
C ILE A 182 -9.83 14.19 -1.79
N GLN A 183 -10.39 15.24 -1.16
CA GLN A 183 -11.71 15.15 -0.53
C GLN A 183 -12.81 14.76 -1.51
N LYS A 184 -12.78 15.31 -2.73
CA LYS A 184 -13.74 14.98 -3.78
C LYS A 184 -13.61 13.51 -4.23
N LEU A 185 -12.40 13.02 -4.47
CA LEU A 185 -12.15 11.64 -4.89
C LEU A 185 -12.53 10.64 -3.80
N ASN A 186 -12.22 10.94 -2.54
CA ASN A 186 -12.57 10.09 -1.40
C ASN A 186 -14.04 10.23 -0.96
N GLY A 187 -14.77 11.24 -1.45
CA GLY A 187 -16.12 11.56 -0.99
C GLY A 187 -17.19 10.51 -1.30
N SER A 188 -16.89 9.56 -2.20
CA SER A 188 -17.80 8.48 -2.59
C SER A 188 -17.77 7.27 -1.65
N PHE A 189 -16.75 7.16 -0.80
CA PHE A 189 -16.68 6.09 0.20
C PHE A 189 -17.78 6.26 1.24
N VAL A 190 -18.31 5.15 1.75
CA VAL A 190 -19.38 5.14 2.78
C VAL A 190 -18.86 4.69 4.13
N GLN A 191 -17.63 4.16 4.16
CA GLN A 191 -16.98 3.66 5.36
C GLN A 191 -16.51 4.84 6.23
N PRO A 192 -16.90 4.93 7.51
CA PRO A 192 -16.42 6.01 8.38
C PRO A 192 -14.88 6.01 8.51
N GLU A 193 -14.26 4.83 8.46
CA GLU A 193 -12.81 4.67 8.50
C GLU A 193 -12.07 5.28 7.28
N TYR A 194 -12.79 5.65 6.22
CA TYR A 194 -12.24 6.31 5.01
C TYR A 194 -12.48 7.82 4.98
N HIS A 195 -13.20 8.36 5.97
CA HIS A 195 -13.37 9.81 6.15
C HIS A 195 -12.50 10.36 7.28
N PHE A 196 -12.34 9.59 8.34
CA PHE A 196 -11.54 9.95 9.52
C PHE A 196 -10.75 8.75 10.01
N ILE A 197 -9.58 9.02 10.58
CA ILE A 197 -8.80 8.01 11.30
C ILE A 197 -9.49 7.79 12.65
N LEU A 198 -10.07 6.61 12.80
CA LEU A 198 -10.78 6.21 14.02
C LEU A 198 -9.81 5.69 15.07
N HIS A 199 -10.10 5.97 16.35
CA HIS A 199 -9.41 5.40 17.51
C HIS A 199 -10.27 4.38 18.27
N ALA A 200 -11.57 4.34 17.97
CA ALA A 200 -12.48 3.35 18.51
C ALA A 200 -12.68 2.19 17.51
N PRO A 201 -12.95 0.96 18.00
CA PRO A 201 -13.35 -0.13 17.14
C PRO A 201 -14.56 0.23 16.28
N THR A 202 -14.56 -0.22 15.02
CA THR A 202 -15.68 -0.08 14.08
C THR A 202 -16.26 -1.44 13.72
N SER A 203 -17.49 -1.42 13.22
CA SER A 203 -18.17 -2.56 12.64
C SER A 203 -19.07 -2.07 11.51
N GLY A 204 -19.12 -2.78 10.39
CA GLY A 204 -20.00 -2.40 9.30
C GLY A 204 -19.94 -3.35 8.13
N ARG A 205 -21.03 -3.43 7.35
CA ARG A 205 -21.13 -4.34 6.20
C ARG A 205 -19.99 -4.14 5.19
N TYR A 206 -19.60 -2.89 4.95
CA TYR A 206 -18.58 -2.50 3.98
C TYR A 206 -17.18 -2.27 4.59
N SER A 207 -17.04 -2.52 5.88
CA SER A 207 -15.77 -2.45 6.60
C SER A 207 -15.01 -3.77 6.43
N ASN A 208 -13.68 -3.72 6.46
CA ASN A 208 -12.85 -4.94 6.54
C ASN A 208 -13.21 -5.83 7.75
N THR A 209 -13.79 -5.26 8.80
CA THR A 209 -14.27 -5.99 9.97
C THR A 209 -15.37 -7.02 9.66
N SER A 210 -16.08 -6.89 8.53
CA SER A 210 -17.07 -7.88 8.06
C SER A 210 -16.48 -9.08 7.31
N CYS A 211 -15.18 -9.03 6.98
CA CYS A 211 -14.52 -10.11 6.26
C CYS A 211 -14.56 -11.43 7.03
N MET A 212 -14.82 -12.52 6.32
CA MET A 212 -14.69 -13.87 6.88
C MET A 212 -13.30 -14.06 7.51
N ASN A 213 -13.27 -14.72 8.66
CA ASN A 213 -12.03 -15.13 9.30
C ASN A 213 -11.43 -16.26 8.48
N LEU A 214 -10.17 -16.11 8.06
CA LEU A 214 -9.43 -17.06 7.26
C LEU A 214 -8.01 -17.20 7.80
N ILE A 215 -7.44 -18.38 7.65
CA ILE A 215 -6.04 -18.67 7.99
C ILE A 215 -5.31 -19.14 6.74
N TYR A 216 -4.03 -18.76 6.63
CA TYR A 216 -3.18 -19.23 5.55
C TYR A 216 -2.60 -20.59 5.93
N TYR A 217 -3.01 -21.64 5.22
CA TYR A 217 -2.67 -23.03 5.52
C TYR A 217 -2.32 -23.76 4.22
N LYS A 218 -1.11 -24.36 4.19
CA LYS A 218 -0.58 -25.07 3.02
C LYS A 218 -0.83 -24.30 1.73
N GLU A 219 -0.32 -23.07 1.63
CA GLU A 219 -0.41 -22.21 0.43
C GLU A 219 -1.83 -21.73 0.04
N ALA A 220 -2.86 -21.96 0.87
CA ALA A 220 -4.22 -21.52 0.59
C ALA A 220 -4.87 -20.82 1.78
N TRP A 221 -5.80 -19.89 1.52
CA TRP A 221 -6.66 -19.32 2.56
C TRP A 221 -7.85 -20.22 2.80
N VAL A 222 -8.02 -20.67 4.05
CA VAL A 222 -9.08 -21.60 4.45
C VAL A 222 -9.78 -21.13 5.72
N GLY A 223 -10.98 -21.66 5.99
CA GLY A 223 -11.71 -21.36 7.22
C GLY A 223 -10.96 -21.82 8.48
N PRO A 224 -11.05 -21.08 9.60
CA PRO A 224 -10.43 -21.43 10.86
C PRO A 224 -11.18 -22.63 11.46
N GLY A 225 -10.59 -23.81 11.33
CA GLY A 225 -11.15 -25.04 11.86
C GLY A 225 -10.42 -26.23 11.27
N LYS A 226 -10.26 -27.29 12.07
CA LYS A 226 -9.68 -28.55 11.59
C LYS A 226 -10.55 -29.19 10.51
N ASN A 227 -11.87 -29.10 10.68
CA ASN A 227 -12.86 -29.70 9.79
C ASN A 227 -13.38 -28.70 8.73
N SER A 228 -12.65 -27.60 8.49
CA SER A 228 -13.05 -26.70 7.41
C SER A 228 -12.80 -27.41 6.07
N ILE A 229 -13.79 -27.35 5.17
CA ILE A 229 -13.70 -28.01 3.84
C ILE A 229 -12.39 -27.65 3.14
N GLY A 230 -12.00 -26.37 3.20
CA GLY A 230 -10.74 -25.89 2.63
C GLY A 230 -9.52 -26.60 3.23
N ARG A 231 -9.47 -26.79 4.55
CA ARG A 231 -8.36 -27.50 5.20
C ARG A 231 -8.35 -28.99 4.82
N MET A 232 -9.49 -29.67 4.86
CA MET A 232 -9.60 -31.08 4.46
C MET A 232 -9.14 -31.31 3.01
N MET A 233 -9.49 -30.40 2.09
CA MET A 233 -8.98 -30.43 0.71
C MET A 233 -7.44 -30.28 0.65
N ARG A 234 -6.84 -29.41 1.48
CA ARG A 234 -5.36 -29.24 1.55
C ARG A 234 -4.66 -30.41 2.24
N ASP A 235 -5.37 -31.15 3.09
CA ASP A 235 -4.86 -32.33 3.78
C ASP A 235 -5.03 -33.62 2.97
N GLY A 236 -5.75 -33.57 1.84
CA GLY A 236 -6.02 -34.73 1.00
C GLY A 236 -7.14 -35.63 1.55
N GLU A 237 -7.87 -35.14 2.56
CA GLU A 237 -9.00 -35.82 3.21
C GLU A 237 -10.30 -35.68 2.41
N CYS A 238 -10.37 -34.70 1.50
CA CYS A 238 -11.40 -34.64 0.45
C CYS A 238 -10.75 -34.81 -0.93
N SER A 239 -11.15 -35.85 -1.67
CA SER A 239 -10.69 -36.17 -3.03
C SER A 239 -11.84 -35.99 -4.01
N SER A 240 -11.57 -35.42 -5.20
CA SER A 240 -12.55 -35.27 -6.29
C SER A 240 -12.61 -36.49 -7.22
N ASN A 241 -12.02 -37.64 -6.84
CA ASN A 241 -11.79 -38.76 -7.76
C ASN A 241 -12.95 -39.77 -7.88
N ASP A 242 -14.20 -39.37 -7.64
CA ASP A 242 -15.34 -40.22 -7.91
C ASP A 242 -16.14 -39.69 -9.11
N ALA A 243 -16.31 -40.54 -10.13
CA ALA A 243 -17.09 -40.29 -11.35
C ALA A 243 -18.60 -40.09 -11.09
N GLU A 244 -19.02 -40.13 -9.83
CA GLU A 244 -20.30 -39.62 -9.36
C GLU A 244 -20.03 -38.41 -8.47
N MET A 245 -20.57 -37.24 -8.83
CA MET A 245 -20.51 -36.00 -8.04
C MET A 245 -21.15 -36.18 -6.64
N ARG A 246 -20.47 -36.86 -5.73
CA ARG A 246 -20.73 -36.85 -4.30
C ARG A 246 -19.48 -36.30 -3.63
N ILE A 247 -19.54 -35.04 -3.22
CA ILE A 247 -18.51 -34.45 -2.35
C ILE A 247 -18.65 -35.13 -0.99
N GLY A 248 -17.97 -36.26 -0.81
CA GLY A 248 -17.87 -36.95 0.47
C GLY A 248 -16.73 -36.39 1.30
N CYS A 249 -16.96 -35.28 2.02
CA CYS A 249 -16.06 -34.87 3.09
C CYS A 249 -16.58 -35.49 4.39
N THR A 250 -16.08 -36.66 4.77
CA THR A 250 -16.40 -37.26 6.08
C THR A 250 -15.24 -37.02 7.03
N SER A 251 -15.50 -36.37 8.16
CA SER A 251 -14.56 -36.30 9.28
C SER A 251 -14.50 -37.68 9.92
N ASN A 252 -13.32 -38.28 10.04
CA ASN A 252 -13.11 -39.62 10.59
C ASN A 252 -13.37 -39.75 12.12
N ASP A 253 -14.13 -38.83 12.73
CA ASP A 253 -14.30 -38.78 14.19
C ASP A 253 -15.55 -39.55 14.71
N GLU A 254 -16.22 -40.36 13.89
CA GLU A 254 -17.39 -41.17 14.31
C GLU A 254 -17.18 -42.70 14.19
N GLN A 255 -15.97 -43.20 14.47
CA GLN A 255 -15.77 -44.64 14.71
C GLN A 255 -14.84 -44.91 15.90
N GLN A 256 -15.34 -44.66 17.11
CA GLN A 256 -14.97 -45.44 18.30
C GLN A 256 -15.96 -45.12 19.43
N ASP A 257 -17.13 -45.74 19.39
CA ASP A 257 -17.92 -46.11 20.55
C ASP A 257 -18.90 -47.22 20.12
N ASN A 258 -18.43 -48.47 20.26
CA ASN A 258 -19.24 -49.68 20.45
C ASN A 258 -18.34 -50.79 21.00
#